data_AF-A0A106BWF2-F1
#
_entry.id   AF-A0A106BWF2-F1
#
_cell.length_a   1.000
_cell.length_b   1.000
_cell.length_c   1.000
_cell.angle_alpha   90.00
_cell.angle_beta   90.00
_cell.angle_gamma   90.00
#
_symmetry.space_group_name_H-M   'P 1'
#
loop_
_entity.id
_entity.type
_entity.pdbx_description
1 polymer ?
#
loop_
_entity_poly.entity_id
_entity_poly.type
_entity_poly.pdbx_seq_one_letter_code
_entity_poly.pdbx_strand_id
1 'polypeptide(L)'
;MNAKNQRADNQLCKSYQITVEQWQQFALGLRHHIAAKDWDRLVKLNKLLIKALIQVSKSDFTETSAQVIARKDVAMVHAQVLNELKSSRDAMAVELERFKSSQVGLSAYQFTCISGEADDI
;
A
#
# COMPACT_ATOMS: atom_id res chain seq x y z
N MET A 1 -4.53 -57.47 -18.38
CA MET A 1 -4.64 -56.24 -19.20
C MET A 1 -5.25 -55.14 -18.34
N ASN A 2 -4.53 -54.02 -18.25
CA ASN A 2 -4.63 -52.96 -17.24
C ASN A 2 -5.82 -52.01 -17.48
N ALA A 3 -6.77 -51.95 -16.53
CA ALA A 3 -7.83 -50.93 -16.50
C ALA A 3 -7.79 -50.07 -15.21
N LYS A 4 -6.63 -50.01 -14.54
CA LYS A 4 -6.43 -49.21 -13.30
C LYS A 4 -5.56 -47.97 -13.49
N ASN A 5 -5.11 -47.67 -14.71
CA ASN A 5 -4.06 -46.66 -14.95
C ASN A 5 -4.54 -45.41 -15.69
N GLN A 6 -5.75 -44.92 -15.39
CA GLN A 6 -6.30 -43.68 -16.01
C GLN A 6 -6.96 -42.73 -14.99
N ARG A 7 -6.87 -43.01 -13.69
CA ARG A 7 -7.37 -42.11 -12.63
C ARG A 7 -6.25 -41.39 -11.86
N ALA A 8 -4.99 -41.59 -12.23
CA ALA A 8 -3.84 -40.98 -11.56
C ALA A 8 -3.38 -39.64 -12.20
N ASP A 9 -3.80 -39.34 -13.44
CA ASP A 9 -3.26 -38.18 -14.18
C ASP A 9 -4.08 -36.89 -14.01
N ASN A 10 -5.28 -36.94 -13.42
CA ASN A 10 -6.10 -35.74 -13.25
C ASN A 10 -5.90 -35.04 -11.89
N GLN A 11 -4.76 -35.32 -11.25
CA GLN A 11 -4.36 -34.76 -9.97
C GLN A 11 -2.97 -34.12 -10.03
N LEU A 12 -2.53 -33.71 -11.22
CA LEU A 12 -1.34 -32.90 -11.42
C LEU A 12 -1.72 -31.41 -11.38
N CYS A 13 -1.28 -30.77 -10.29
CA CYS A 13 -1.19 -29.32 -10.12
C CYS A 13 -2.52 -28.56 -9.94
N LYS A 14 -3.15 -28.68 -8.75
CA LYS A 14 -3.87 -27.52 -8.19
C LYS A 14 -2.84 -26.43 -7.87
N SER A 15 -2.32 -25.75 -8.88
CA SER A 15 -1.73 -24.44 -8.66
C SER A 15 -2.86 -23.59 -8.06
N TYR A 16 -2.64 -23.02 -6.87
CA TYR A 16 -3.60 -22.12 -6.24
C TYR A 16 -3.74 -20.89 -7.16
N GLN A 17 -4.61 -20.95 -8.16
CA GLN A 17 -4.81 -19.87 -9.11
C GLN A 17 -5.63 -18.77 -8.43
N ILE A 18 -5.12 -17.53 -8.48
CA ILE A 18 -5.82 -16.39 -7.90
C ILE A 18 -7.06 -16.11 -8.75
N THR A 19 -8.23 -16.05 -8.11
CA THR A 19 -9.49 -15.85 -8.84
C THR A 19 -9.70 -14.38 -9.19
N VAL A 20 -10.63 -14.10 -10.11
CA VAL A 20 -11.04 -12.73 -10.46
C VAL A 20 -11.57 -12.00 -9.23
N GLU A 21 -12.37 -12.68 -8.40
CA GLU A 21 -12.91 -12.11 -7.17
C GLU A 21 -11.79 -11.73 -6.21
N GLN A 22 -10.75 -12.54 -6.09
CA GLN A 22 -9.60 -12.22 -5.22
C GLN A 22 -8.87 -10.96 -5.69
N TRP A 23 -8.68 -10.78 -7.00
CA TRP A 23 -8.15 -9.52 -7.55
C TRP A 23 -9.07 -8.33 -7.22
N GLN A 24 -10.37 -8.49 -7.41
CA GLN A 24 -11.34 -7.43 -7.07
C GLN A 24 -11.33 -7.09 -5.57
N GLN A 25 -11.16 -8.08 -4.69
CA GLN A 25 -11.01 -7.86 -3.24
C GLN A 25 -9.73 -7.09 -2.91
N PHE A 26 -8.62 -7.32 -3.62
CA PHE A 26 -7.43 -6.48 -3.46
C PHE A 26 -7.73 -5.02 -3.83
N ALA A 27 -8.37 -4.77 -4.98
CA ALA A 27 -8.73 -3.41 -5.39
C ALA A 27 -9.66 -2.73 -4.38
N LEU A 28 -10.70 -3.43 -3.92
CA LEU A 28 -11.65 -2.92 -2.93
C LEU A 28 -10.96 -2.63 -1.59
N GLY A 29 -10.16 -3.58 -1.11
CA GLY A 29 -9.42 -3.44 0.16
C GLY A 29 -8.42 -2.28 0.13
N LEU A 30 -7.70 -2.09 -0.98
CA LEU A 30 -6.78 -0.96 -1.16
C LEU A 30 -7.52 0.37 -1.03
N ARG A 31 -8.66 0.53 -1.74
CA ARG A 31 -9.52 1.72 -1.67
C ARG A 31 -10.11 1.94 -0.27
N HIS A 32 -10.54 0.86 0.38
CA HIS A 32 -11.14 0.95 1.70
C HIS A 32 -10.12 1.39 2.76
N HIS A 33 -8.94 0.77 2.78
CA HIS A 33 -7.93 1.08 3.80
C HIS A 33 -7.26 2.44 3.59
N ILE A 34 -7.09 2.92 2.34
CA ILE A 34 -6.62 4.30 2.09
C ILE A 34 -7.65 5.32 2.59
N ALA A 35 -8.93 5.12 2.29
CA ALA A 35 -10.01 6.02 2.72
C ALA A 35 -10.18 6.05 4.24
N ALA A 36 -10.03 4.89 4.90
CA ALA A 36 -10.06 4.76 6.35
C ALA A 36 -8.78 5.23 7.05
N LYS A 37 -7.71 5.60 6.31
CA LYS A 37 -6.36 5.88 6.83
C LYS A 37 -5.81 4.75 7.72
N ASP A 38 -6.21 3.51 7.43
CA ASP A 38 -5.76 2.33 8.16
C ASP A 38 -4.45 1.81 7.54
N TRP A 39 -3.35 2.46 7.93
CA TRP A 39 -2.02 2.20 7.38
C TRP A 39 -1.54 0.77 7.64
N ASP A 40 -1.83 0.23 8.82
CA ASP A 40 -1.40 -1.11 9.21
C ASP A 40 -2.07 -2.18 8.35
N ARG A 41 -3.38 -2.08 8.13
CA ARG A 41 -4.09 -3.01 7.24
C ARG A 41 -3.71 -2.80 5.79
N LEU A 42 -3.47 -1.56 5.35
CA LEU A 42 -3.00 -1.28 4.00
C LEU A 42 -1.65 -1.95 3.71
N VAL A 43 -0.69 -1.88 4.66
CA VAL A 43 0.61 -2.56 4.54
C VAL A 43 0.46 -4.07 4.50
N LYS A 44 -0.40 -4.64 5.36
CA LYS A 44 -0.67 -6.10 5.36
C LYS A 44 -1.27 -6.55 4.03
N LEU A 45 -2.26 -5.82 3.51
CA LEU A 45 -2.89 -6.12 2.23
C LEU A 45 -1.89 -6.00 1.07
N ASN A 46 -1.04 -4.97 1.07
CA ASN A 46 0.00 -4.81 0.05
C ASN A 46 1.03 -5.96 0.07
N LYS A 47 1.40 -6.46 1.25
CA LYS A 47 2.27 -7.66 1.37
C LYS A 47 1.60 -8.90 0.78
N LEU A 48 0.30 -9.08 0.99
CA LEU A 48 -0.46 -10.18 0.39
C LEU A 48 -0.56 -10.03 -1.13
N LEU A 49 -0.80 -8.81 -1.63
CA LEU A 49 -0.83 -8.50 -3.05
C LEU A 49 0.51 -8.81 -3.73
N ILE A 50 1.64 -8.44 -3.11
CA ILE A 50 2.98 -8.75 -3.63
C ILE A 50 3.18 -10.28 -3.75
N LYS A 51 2.80 -11.04 -2.72
CA LYS A 51 2.88 -12.51 -2.76
C LYS A 51 2.03 -13.09 -3.89
N ALA A 52 0.83 -12.55 -4.08
CA ALA A 52 -0.07 -12.94 -5.15
C ALA A 52 0.55 -12.66 -6.54
N LEU A 53 1.17 -11.49 -6.74
CA LEU A 53 1.86 -11.14 -7.98
C LEU A 53 3.09 -12.03 -8.24
N ILE A 54 3.87 -12.34 -7.21
CA ILE A 54 5.00 -13.29 -7.32
C ILE A 54 4.50 -14.66 -7.79
N GLN A 55 3.37 -15.12 -7.26
CA GLN A 55 2.79 -16.39 -7.67
C GLN A 55 2.36 -16.40 -9.14
N VAL A 56 1.77 -15.31 -9.63
CA VAL A 56 1.38 -15.15 -11.04
C VAL A 56 2.59 -15.00 -11.97
N SER A 57 3.73 -14.52 -11.47
CA SER A 57 4.95 -14.41 -12.27
C SER A 57 5.67 -15.75 -12.55
N LYS A 58 5.20 -16.85 -11.94
CA LYS A 58 5.80 -18.17 -12.17
C LYS A 58 5.44 -18.69 -13.57
N SER A 59 6.39 -19.38 -14.20
CA SER A 59 6.26 -19.86 -15.59
C SER A 59 5.18 -20.92 -15.80
N ASP A 60 4.70 -21.56 -14.74
CA ASP A 60 3.61 -22.53 -14.74
C ASP A 60 2.23 -21.89 -14.54
N PHE A 61 2.16 -20.56 -14.33
CA PHE A 61 0.92 -19.84 -14.15
C PHE A 61 0.28 -19.48 -15.49
N THR A 62 -0.96 -19.93 -15.70
CA THR A 62 -1.77 -19.53 -16.86
C THR A 62 -2.88 -18.61 -16.39
N GLU A 63 -2.89 -17.37 -16.90
CA GLU A 63 -3.88 -16.35 -16.58
C GLU A 63 -4.97 -16.30 -17.68
N THR A 64 -6.24 -16.31 -17.29
CA THR A 64 -7.36 -16.07 -18.21
C THR A 64 -7.47 -14.57 -18.54
N SER A 65 -8.08 -14.24 -19.68
CA SER A 65 -8.28 -12.83 -20.07
C SER A 65 -9.00 -12.00 -19.00
N ALA A 66 -10.01 -12.58 -18.33
CA ALA A 66 -10.73 -11.92 -17.24
C ALA A 66 -9.83 -11.62 -16.02
N GLN A 67 -8.93 -12.54 -15.66
CA GLN A 67 -7.94 -12.33 -14.60
C GLN A 67 -6.94 -11.24 -14.97
N VAL A 68 -6.47 -11.20 -16.23
CA VAL A 68 -5.58 -10.13 -16.72
C VAL A 68 -6.24 -8.76 -16.55
N ILE A 69 -7.53 -8.63 -16.91
CA ILE A 69 -8.28 -7.39 -16.77
C ILE A 69 -8.39 -7.00 -15.29
N ALA A 70 -8.82 -7.92 -14.43
CA ALA A 70 -8.95 -7.65 -12.99
C ALA A 70 -7.62 -7.25 -12.34
N ARG A 71 -6.51 -7.87 -12.75
CA ARG A 71 -5.17 -7.50 -12.29
C ARG A 71 -4.73 -6.12 -12.78
N LYS A 72 -5.09 -5.72 -14.00
CA LYS A 72 -4.86 -4.35 -14.50
C LYS A 72 -5.64 -3.32 -13.69
N ASP A 73 -6.89 -3.61 -13.33
CA ASP A 73 -7.67 -2.73 -12.47
C ASP A 73 -7.02 -2.55 -11.09
N VAL A 74 -6.51 -3.64 -10.50
CA VAL A 74 -5.75 -3.58 -9.24
C VAL A 74 -4.51 -2.70 -9.39
N ALA A 75 -3.78 -2.80 -10.51
CA ALA A 75 -2.61 -1.96 -10.76
C ALA A 75 -2.98 -0.46 -10.86
N MET A 76 -4.10 -0.13 -11.51
CA MET A 76 -4.60 1.24 -11.56
C MET A 76 -4.94 1.78 -10.17
N VAL A 77 -5.66 1.00 -9.37
CA VAL A 77 -5.99 1.36 -7.98
C VAL A 77 -4.75 1.54 -7.14
N HIS A 78 -3.78 0.63 -7.26
CA HIS A 78 -2.52 0.72 -6.52
C HIS A 78 -1.76 2.02 -6.85
N ALA A 79 -1.71 2.41 -8.13
CA ALA A 79 -1.10 3.66 -8.56
C ALA A 79 -1.81 4.89 -7.96
N GLN A 80 -3.14 4.87 -7.89
CA GLN A 80 -3.92 5.94 -7.24
C GLN A 80 -3.57 6.06 -5.75
N VAL A 81 -3.58 4.93 -5.02
CA VAL A 81 -3.21 4.88 -3.61
C VAL A 81 -1.80 5.41 -3.37
N LEU A 82 -0.83 5.04 -4.22
CA LEU A 82 0.53 5.56 -4.13
C LEU A 82 0.61 7.08 -4.30
N ASN A 83 -0.16 7.64 -5.23
CA ASN A 83 -0.21 9.08 -5.43
C ASN A 83 -0.81 9.79 -4.22
N GLU A 84 -1.92 9.27 -3.68
CA GLU A 84 -2.55 9.81 -2.47
C GLU A 84 -1.60 9.79 -1.27
N LEU A 85 -0.88 8.67 -1.07
CA LEU A 85 0.12 8.54 0.01
C LEU A 85 1.27 9.54 -0.15
N LYS A 86 1.78 9.73 -1.38
CA LYS A 86 2.84 10.71 -1.65
C LYS A 86 2.36 12.13 -1.36
N SER A 87 1.18 12.50 -1.85
CA SER A 87 0.60 13.82 -1.59
C SER A 87 0.36 14.04 -0.09
N SER A 88 -0.13 13.03 0.64
CA SER A 88 -0.31 13.13 2.09
C SER A 88 1.02 13.31 2.83
N ARG A 89 2.06 12.57 2.44
CA ARG A 89 3.41 12.72 3.02
C ARG A 89 3.95 14.12 2.78
N ASP A 90 3.81 14.63 1.56
CA ASP A 90 4.36 15.93 1.17
C ASP A 90 3.63 17.06 1.92
N ALA A 91 2.30 16.94 2.10
CA ALA A 91 1.53 17.86 2.94
C ALA A 91 2.02 17.85 4.41
N MET A 92 2.22 16.67 5.00
CA MET A 92 2.76 16.54 6.35
C MET A 92 4.17 17.13 6.49
N ALA A 93 5.02 17.00 5.46
CA ALA A 93 6.36 17.58 5.48
C ALA A 93 6.32 19.11 5.50
N VAL A 94 5.41 19.72 4.74
CA VAL A 94 5.20 21.19 4.76
C VAL A 94 4.67 21.65 6.12
N GLU A 95 3.72 20.93 6.71
CA GLU A 95 3.21 21.24 8.06
C GLU A 95 4.29 21.13 9.12
N LEU A 96 5.13 20.10 9.06
CA LEU A 96 6.25 19.90 9.98
C LEU A 96 7.24 21.08 9.89
N GLU A 97 7.54 21.56 8.68
CA GLU A 97 8.45 22.69 8.48
C GLU A 97 7.88 23.99 9.05
N ARG A 98 6.58 24.25 8.82
CA ARG A 98 5.86 25.39 9.43
C ARG A 98 5.85 25.32 10.95
N PHE A 99 5.68 24.13 11.51
CA PHE A 99 5.70 23.92 12.96
C PHE A 99 7.09 24.22 13.56
N LYS A 100 8.15 23.72 12.92
CA LYS A 100 9.54 23.99 13.33
C LYS A 100 9.88 25.47 13.27
N SER A 101 9.53 26.16 12.19
CA SER A 101 9.78 27.61 12.07
C SER A 101 9.01 28.42 13.12
N SER A 102 7.79 28.00 13.46
CA SER A 102 7.00 28.60 14.54
C SER A 102 7.65 28.39 15.92
N GLN A 103 8.22 27.20 16.19
CA GLN A 103 8.96 26.96 17.44
C GLN A 103 10.25 27.77 17.54
N VAL A 104 11.00 27.90 16.44
CA VAL A 104 12.20 28.76 16.41
C VAL A 104 11.83 30.22 16.67
N GLY A 105 10.72 30.70 16.09
CA GLY A 105 10.17 32.02 16.39
C GLY A 105 9.84 32.18 17.88
N LEU A 106 9.11 31.23 18.48
CA LEU A 106 8.76 31.27 19.91
C LEU A 106 9.99 31.24 20.83
N SER A 107 11.00 30.44 20.51
CA SER A 107 12.27 30.39 21.25
C SER A 107 13.02 31.73 21.15
N ALA A 108 13.12 32.32 19.96
CA ALA A 108 13.74 33.63 19.77
C ALA A 108 13.01 34.72 20.56
N TYR A 109 11.68 34.71 20.58
CA TYR A 109 10.89 35.63 21.42
C TYR A 109 11.21 35.47 22.90
N GLN A 110 11.26 34.23 23.43
CA GLN A 110 11.63 33.98 24.82
C GLN A 110 13.04 34.50 25.16
N PHE A 111 14.01 34.30 24.27
CA PHE A 111 15.37 34.84 24.47
C PHE A 111 15.40 36.37 24.43
N THR A 112 14.62 37.03 23.56
CA THR A 112 14.54 38.50 23.55
C THR A 112 13.84 39.07 24.77
N CYS A 113 12.80 38.40 25.30
CA CYS A 113 12.13 38.84 26.52
C CYS A 113 13.06 38.70 27.75
N ILE A 114 13.83 37.62 27.84
CA ILE A 114 14.81 37.41 28.92
C ILE A 114 16.01 38.36 28.80
N SER A 115 16.41 38.70 27.58
CA SER A 115 17.52 39.64 27.34
C SER A 115 17.12 41.11 27.38
N GLY A 116 15.83 41.43 27.53
CA GLY A 116 15.29 42.79 27.61
C GLY A 116 15.08 43.32 29.02
N GLU A 117 15.26 42.51 30.07
CA GLU A 117 15.12 42.89 31.49
C GLU A 117 16.47 43.10 32.21
N ALA A 118 17.59 43.19 31.48
CA ALA A 118 18.91 43.36 32.07
C ALA A 118 19.64 44.59 31.50
N ASP A 119 19.11 45.79 31.71
CA ASP A 119 19.91 47.01 31.97
C ASP A 119 19.00 48.18 32.43
N ASP A 120 18.68 48.21 33.72
CA ASP A 120 18.27 49.42 34.45
C ASP A 120 18.22 49.07 35.96
N ILE A 121 19.37 49.12 36.65
CA ILE A 121 19.57 49.39 38.10
C ILE A 121 21.07 49.61 38.36
#